data_AF-A0A0T6BMB0-F1
#
_entry.id   AF-A0A0T6BMB0-F1
#
_cell.length_a   1.000
_cell.length_b   1.000
_cell.length_c   1.000
_cell.angle_alpha   90.00
_cell.angle_beta   90.00
_cell.angle_gamma   90.00
#
_symmetry.space_group_name_H-M   'P 1'
#
loop_
_entity.id
_entity.type
_entity.pdbx_description
1 polymer ?
#
loop_
_entity_poly.entity_id
_entity_poly.type
_entity_poly.pdbx_seq_one_letter_code
_entity_poly.pdbx_strand_id
1 'polypeptide(L)'
;MRNKKLMEKVIDLDTQVLRTREQSLRVMIQIAIIRQAFGVKNDETNQPVRDYERDVILSDDEIRKQFNEELNWLNLAKERSDLGDVKEFENRVHYFIDGVRFFNASLADEFETYVN
;
A
#
# COMPACT_ATOMS: atom_id res chain seq x y z
N MET A 1 2.28 -16.20 -4.76
CA MET A 1 3.30 -15.74 -3.78
C MET A 1 3.20 -16.64 -2.57
N ARG A 2 4.32 -17.05 -1.95
CA ARG A 2 4.27 -17.82 -0.70
C ARG A 2 3.51 -17.06 0.38
N ASN A 3 2.40 -17.62 0.86
CA ASN A 3 1.57 -17.03 1.90
C ASN A 3 2.37 -16.73 3.16
N LYS A 4 3.35 -17.58 3.50
CA LYS A 4 4.24 -17.32 4.63
C LYS A 4 4.98 -15.98 4.52
N LYS A 5 5.60 -15.70 3.36
CA LYS A 5 6.31 -14.44 3.08
C LYS A 5 5.35 -13.24 3.08
N LEU A 6 4.16 -13.41 2.50
CA LEU A 6 3.11 -12.39 2.52
C LEU A 6 2.69 -12.04 3.96
N MET A 7 2.34 -13.05 4.75
CA MET A 7 1.87 -12.85 6.12
C MET A 7 2.98 -12.32 7.04
N GLU A 8 4.24 -12.70 6.84
CA GLU A 8 5.39 -12.07 7.53
C GLU A 8 5.41 -10.55 7.31
N LYS A 9 5.22 -10.08 6.07
CA LYS A 9 5.15 -8.64 5.76
C LYS A 9 3.91 -7.97 6.37
N VAL A 10 2.74 -8.62 6.29
CA VAL A 10 1.50 -8.06 6.85
C VAL A 10 1.59 -7.96 8.38
N ILE A 11 2.10 -8.98 9.06
CA ILE A 11 2.26 -9.00 10.52
C ILE A 11 3.31 -7.97 10.97
N ASP A 12 4.43 -7.85 10.25
CA ASP A 12 5.45 -6.81 10.52
C ASP A 12 4.84 -5.41 10.49
N LEU A 13 4.02 -5.11 9.47
CA LEU A 13 3.30 -3.83 9.37
C LEU A 13 2.27 -3.64 10.50
N ASP A 14 1.45 -4.65 10.78
CA ASP A 14 0.37 -4.59 11.79
C ASP A 14 0.90 -4.41 13.23
N THR A 15 2.06 -4.98 13.53
CA THR A 15 2.63 -5.02 14.89
C THR A 15 3.70 -3.95 15.12
N GLN A 16 4.00 -3.13 14.11
CA GLN A 16 5.00 -2.09 14.21
C GLN A 16 4.59 -1.03 15.25
N VAL A 17 5.55 -0.63 16.10
CA VAL A 17 5.34 0.49 17.04
C VAL A 17 5.35 1.81 16.28
N LEU A 18 4.20 2.48 16.21
CA LEU A 18 4.00 3.74 15.50
C LEU A 18 4.10 4.92 16.47
N ARG A 19 5.04 5.83 16.23
CA ARG A 19 5.30 6.99 17.09
C ARG A 19 4.98 8.33 16.42
N THR A 20 4.88 8.36 15.10
CA THR A 20 4.59 9.57 14.33
C THR A 20 3.41 9.36 13.39
N ARG A 21 2.74 10.46 13.02
CA ARG A 21 1.66 10.44 12.03
C ARG A 21 2.13 9.88 10.68
N GLU A 22 3.35 10.22 10.27
CA GLU A 22 3.99 9.71 9.06
C GLU A 22 4.17 8.18 9.09
N GLN A 23 4.64 7.63 10.22
CA GLN A 23 4.75 6.17 10.39
C GLN A 23 3.39 5.48 10.29
N SER A 24 2.37 6.05 10.93
CA SER A 24 1.01 5.52 10.84
C SER A 24 0.46 5.55 9.41
N LEU A 25 0.69 6.66 8.70
CA LEU A 25 0.27 6.82 7.31
C LEU A 25 0.92 5.78 6.39
N ARG A 26 2.24 5.61 6.52
CA ARG A 26 3.00 4.60 5.77
C ARG A 26 2.42 3.19 5.97
N VAL A 27 2.26 2.78 7.22
CA VAL A 27 1.76 1.44 7.54
C VAL A 27 0.34 1.26 7.01
N MET A 28 -0.54 2.23 7.23
CA MET A 28 -1.94 2.17 6.79
C MET A 28 -2.04 1.99 5.28
N ILE A 29 -1.25 2.73 4.49
CA ILE A 29 -1.31 2.65 3.03
C ILE A 29 -0.69 1.35 2.52
N GLN A 30 0.52 1.01 2.96
CA GLN A 30 1.20 -0.21 2.51
C GLN A 30 0.37 -1.46 2.84
N ILE A 31 -0.16 -1.55 4.07
CA ILE A 31 -0.92 -2.72 4.47
C ILE A 31 -2.27 -2.81 3.76
N ALA A 32 -2.91 -1.68 3.46
CA ALA A 32 -4.20 -1.66 2.77
C ALA A 32 -4.09 -2.27 1.37
N ILE A 33 -3.15 -1.80 0.54
CA ILE A 33 -3.00 -2.32 -0.83
C ILE A 33 -2.54 -3.79 -0.83
N ILE A 34 -1.62 -4.18 0.07
CA ILE A 34 -1.18 -5.58 0.19
C ILE A 34 -2.35 -6.49 0.58
N ARG A 35 -3.14 -6.10 1.59
CA ARG A 35 -4.28 -6.91 2.04
C ARG A 35 -5.33 -7.06 0.94
N GLN A 36 -5.67 -5.97 0.27
CA GLN A 36 -6.64 -6.01 -0.83
C GLN A 36 -6.13 -6.86 -1.99
N ALA A 37 -4.86 -6.70 -2.38
CA ALA A 37 -4.25 -7.44 -3.48
C ALA A 37 -4.28 -8.95 -3.29
N PHE A 38 -4.22 -9.45 -2.06
CA PHE A 38 -4.20 -10.90 -1.75
C PHE A 38 -5.45 -11.41 -1.02
N GLY A 39 -6.46 -10.55 -0.81
CA GLY A 39 -7.66 -10.89 -0.03
C GLY A 39 -7.32 -11.33 1.40
N VAL A 40 -6.34 -10.70 2.04
CA VAL A 40 -5.98 -10.97 3.44
C VAL A 40 -6.94 -10.24 4.36
N LYS A 41 -7.63 -10.97 5.22
CA LYS A 41 -8.55 -10.41 6.21
C LYS A 41 -7.78 -9.92 7.45
N ASN A 42 -8.38 -8.97 8.17
CA ASN A 42 -7.77 -8.39 9.37
C ASN A 42 -7.55 -9.40 10.50
N ASP A 43 -8.38 -10.44 10.60
CA ASP A 43 -8.25 -11.47 11.64
C ASP A 43 -7.15 -12.49 11.35
N GLU A 44 -6.68 -12.61 10.10
CA GLU A 44 -5.63 -13.55 9.71
C GLU A 44 -4.28 -13.24 10.37
N THR A 45 -4.02 -11.99 10.78
CA THR A 45 -2.74 -11.63 11.44
C THR A 45 -2.60 -12.22 12.84
N ASN A 46 -3.70 -12.63 13.46
CA ASN A 46 -3.71 -13.27 14.78
C ASN A 46 -3.78 -14.80 14.70
N GLN A 47 -3.75 -15.38 13.50
CA GLN A 47 -3.91 -16.82 13.27
C GLN A 47 -2.57 -17.49 12.91
N PRO A 48 -2.42 -18.81 13.14
CA PRO A 48 -1.27 -19.56 12.68
C PRO A 48 -1.10 -19.47 11.16
N VAL A 49 0.06 -19.01 10.72
CA VAL A 49 0.37 -18.86 9.29
C VAL A 49 0.59 -20.22 8.64
N ARG A 50 -0.25 -20.56 7.67
CA ARG A 50 -0.08 -21.74 6.81
C ARG A 50 0.75 -21.39 5.59
N ASP A 51 1.59 -22.32 5.14
CA ASP A 51 2.43 -22.12 3.97
C ASP A 51 1.81 -22.77 2.71
N TYR A 52 1.37 -21.92 1.79
CA TYR A 52 0.75 -22.28 0.52
C TYR A 52 0.98 -21.16 -0.50
N GLU A 53 0.70 -21.38 -1.78
CA GLU A 53 0.68 -20.30 -2.77
C GLU A 53 -0.61 -19.49 -2.65
N ARG A 54 -0.50 -18.19 -2.44
CA ARG A 54 -1.61 -17.24 -2.49
C ARG A 54 -1.49 -16.39 -3.73
N ASP A 55 -2.58 -16.36 -4.51
CA ASP A 55 -2.67 -15.59 -5.74
C ASP A 55 -3.02 -14.13 -5.44
N VAL A 56 -2.57 -13.24 -6.32
CA VAL A 56 -3.05 -11.86 -6.34
C VAL A 56 -4.47 -11.90 -6.92
N ILE A 57 -5.43 -11.33 -6.19
CA ILE A 57 -6.84 -11.27 -6.58
C ILE A 57 -7.21 -9.98 -7.30
N LEU A 58 -6.43 -8.90 -7.10
CA LEU A 58 -6.61 -7.66 -7.84
C LEU A 58 -5.88 -7.73 -9.18
N SER A 59 -6.56 -7.31 -10.24
CA SER A 59 -5.93 -7.07 -11.52
C SER A 59 -5.04 -5.83 -11.48
N ASP A 60 -4.06 -5.75 -12.39
CA ASP A 60 -3.22 -4.56 -12.53
C ASP A 60 -4.06 -3.29 -12.78
N ASP A 61 -5.17 -3.40 -13.51
CA ASP A 61 -6.07 -2.26 -13.79
C ASP A 61 -6.80 -1.76 -12.53
N GLU A 62 -7.19 -2.66 -11.63
CA GLU A 62 -7.75 -2.28 -10.33
C GLU A 62 -6.71 -1.59 -9.45
N ILE A 63 -5.46 -2.04 -9.49
CA ILE A 63 -4.35 -1.41 -8.77
C ILE A 63 -4.04 -0.03 -9.36
N ARG A 64 -4.00 0.10 -10.70
CA ARG A 64 -3.85 1.39 -11.40
C ARG A 64 -4.95 2.38 -11.03
N LYS A 65 -6.19 1.90 -10.93
CA LYS A 65 -7.32 2.74 -10.53
C LYS A 65 -7.10 3.34 -9.14
N GLN A 66 -6.68 2.53 -8.17
CA GLN A 66 -6.38 3.01 -6.81
C GLN A 66 -5.18 3.97 -6.79
N PHE A 67 -4.13 3.70 -7.57
CA PHE A 67 -3.00 4.60 -7.72
C PHE A 67 -3.43 5.97 -8.28
N ASN A 68 -4.28 5.98 -9.30
CA ASN A 68 -4.84 7.20 -9.87
C ASN A 68 -5.70 7.99 -8.87
N GLU A 69 -6.37 7.33 -7.93
CA GLU A 69 -7.08 7.99 -6.84
C GLU A 69 -6.11 8.72 -5.90
N GLU A 70 -4.97 8.10 -5.53
CA GLU A 70 -3.92 8.77 -4.73
C GLU A 70 -3.28 9.96 -5.48
N LEU A 71 -3.03 9.84 -6.79
CA LEU A 71 -2.57 10.96 -7.61
C LEU A 71 -3.60 12.10 -7.69
N ASN A 72 -4.88 11.77 -7.80
CA ASN A 72 -5.94 12.78 -7.82
C ASN A 72 -5.99 13.55 -6.50
N TRP A 73 -5.86 12.88 -5.35
CA TRP A 73 -5.77 13.54 -4.05
C TRP A 73 -4.56 14.46 -3.95
N LEU A 74 -3.41 14.03 -4.45
CA LEU A 74 -2.20 14.87 -4.51
C LEU A 74 -2.42 16.12 -5.37
N ASN A 75 -2.98 15.97 -6.56
CA ASN A 75 -3.27 17.10 -7.45
C ASN A 75 -4.25 18.08 -6.81
N LEU A 76 -5.32 17.58 -6.19
CA LEU A 76 -6.27 18.41 -5.45
C LEU A 76 -5.59 19.17 -4.32
N ALA A 77 -4.70 18.53 -3.55
CA ALA A 77 -3.96 19.20 -2.47
C ALA A 77 -3.00 20.30 -2.99
N LYS A 78 -2.41 20.11 -4.18
CA LYS A 78 -1.58 21.13 -4.84
C LYS A 78 -2.40 22.34 -5.32
N GLU A 79 -3.64 22.11 -5.77
CA GLU A 79 -4.53 23.16 -6.26
C GLU A 79 -5.24 23.91 -5.13
N ARG A 80 -5.46 23.25 -3.99
CA ARG A 80 -6.30 23.74 -2.90
C ARG A 80 -5.56 23.79 -1.58
N SER A 81 -5.33 25.01 -1.09
CA SER A 81 -4.63 25.24 0.18
C SER A 81 -5.40 24.77 1.43
N ASP A 82 -6.67 24.38 1.31
CA ASP A 82 -7.53 23.95 2.43
C ASP A 82 -7.54 22.43 2.68
N LEU A 83 -6.95 21.63 1.80
CA LEU A 83 -7.02 20.15 1.87
C LEU A 83 -5.96 19.51 2.79
N GLY A 84 -4.97 20.27 3.24
CA GLY A 84 -3.92 19.80 4.14
C GLY A 84 -2.53 19.99 3.58
N ASP A 85 -1.56 19.31 4.19
CA ASP A 85 -0.16 19.37 3.80
C ASP A 85 0.07 18.54 2.53
N VAL A 86 0.48 19.20 1.43
CA VAL A 86 0.84 18.55 0.15
C VAL A 86 1.84 17.42 0.36
N LYS A 87 2.79 17.59 1.30
CA LYS A 87 3.79 16.57 1.60
C LYS A 87 3.17 15.29 2.15
N GLU A 88 2.06 15.40 2.89
CA GLU A 88 1.33 14.22 3.35
C GLU A 88 0.85 13.40 2.14
N PHE A 89 0.26 14.05 1.13
CA PHE A 89 -0.22 13.39 -0.09
C PHE A 89 0.91 12.85 -0.98
N GLU A 90 2.04 13.56 -1.08
CA GLU A 90 3.23 13.04 -1.77
C GLU A 90 3.71 11.74 -1.11
N ASN A 91 3.80 11.74 0.23
CA ASN A 91 4.13 10.56 1.00
C ASN A 91 3.13 9.41 0.76
N ARG A 92 1.82 9.69 0.67
CA ARG A 92 0.81 8.67 0.38
C ARG A 92 1.08 7.93 -0.93
N VAL A 93 1.37 8.69 -1.99
CA VAL A 93 1.69 8.14 -3.31
C VAL A 93 2.92 7.24 -3.23
N HIS A 94 4.00 7.69 -2.59
CA HIS A 94 5.22 6.88 -2.42
C HIS A 94 4.97 5.61 -1.59
N TYR A 95 4.21 5.70 -0.51
CA TYR A 95 3.89 4.52 0.31
C TYR A 95 2.99 3.53 -0.42
N PHE A 96 2.11 3.99 -1.31
CA PHE A 96 1.33 3.12 -2.18
C PHE A 96 2.24 2.35 -3.13
N ILE A 97 3.16 3.05 -3.79
CA ILE A 97 4.17 2.44 -4.68
C ILE A 97 4.99 1.40 -3.94
N ASP A 98 5.49 1.70 -2.75
CA ASP A 98 6.24 0.74 -1.92
C ASP A 98 5.41 -0.49 -1.56
N GLY A 99 4.12 -0.31 -1.28
CA GLY A 99 3.18 -1.40 -1.01
C GLY A 99 3.00 -2.32 -2.22
N VAL A 100 2.86 -1.74 -3.42
CA VAL A 100 2.77 -2.49 -4.69
C VAL A 100 4.09 -3.18 -5.02
N ARG A 101 5.22 -2.50 -4.82
CA ARG A 101 6.57 -3.02 -5.10
C ARG A 101 6.87 -4.32 -4.37
N PHE A 102 6.25 -4.55 -3.21
CA PHE A 102 6.37 -5.81 -2.47
C PHE A 102 5.92 -7.04 -3.29
N PHE A 103 4.91 -6.90 -4.15
CA PHE A 103 4.30 -8.01 -4.88
C PHE A 103 4.26 -7.86 -6.40
N ASN A 104 4.40 -6.65 -6.93
CA ASN A 104 4.47 -6.38 -8.36
C ASN A 104 5.48 -5.24 -8.64
N ALA A 105 6.76 -5.60 -8.79
CA ALA A 105 7.83 -4.63 -9.03
C ALA A 105 7.66 -3.88 -10.36
N SER A 106 7.22 -4.56 -11.42
CA SER A 106 7.02 -3.93 -12.74
C SER A 106 5.97 -2.83 -12.70
N LEU A 107 4.86 -3.06 -11.99
CA LEU A 107 3.80 -2.06 -11.85
C LEU A 107 4.23 -0.91 -10.93
N ALA A 108 5.03 -1.18 -9.89
CA ALA A 108 5.62 -0.11 -9.08
C ALA A 108 6.59 0.76 -9.88
N ASP A 109 7.43 0.17 -10.73
CA ASP A 109 8.33 0.90 -11.63
C ASP A 109 7.54 1.77 -12.63
N GLU A 110 6.41 1.26 -13.16
CA GLU A 110 5.48 2.05 -13.97
C GLU A 110 4.99 3.28 -13.18
N PHE A 111 4.55 3.10 -11.93
CA PHE A 111 4.03 4.18 -11.09
C PHE A 111 5.06 5.27 -10.77
N GLU A 112 6.33 4.90 -10.53
CA GLU A 112 7.39 5.87 -10.27
C GLU A 112 7.61 6.86 -11.42
N THR A 113 7.26 6.48 -12.66
CA THR A 113 7.37 7.39 -13.82
C THR A 113 6.38 8.57 -13.77
N TYR A 114 5.33 8.49 -12.95
CA TYR A 114 4.33 9.56 -12.78
C TYR A 114 4.63 10.50 -11.62
N VAL A 115 5.63 10.17 -10.79
CA VAL A 115 5.94 10.90 -9.54
C VAL A 115 7.33 11.54 -9.59
N ASN A 116 8.21 11.07 -10.47
CA ASN A 116 9.54 11.64 -10.72
C ASN A 116 9.53 12.82 -11.70
#